data_AF-A0A915J0G5-F1
#
_entry.id   AF-A0A915J0G5-F1
#
_cell.length_a   1.000
_cell.length_b   1.000
_cell.length_c   1.000
_cell.angle_alpha   90.00
_cell.angle_beta   90.00
_cell.angle_gamma   90.00
#
_symmetry.space_group_name_H-M   'P 1'
#
loop_
_entity.id
_entity.type
_entity.pdbx_description
1 polymer ?
#
loop_
_entity_poly.entity_id
_entity_poly.type
_entity_poly.pdbx_seq_one_letter_code
_entity_poly.pdbx_strand_id
1 'polypeptide(L)'
;MLINLLSLICILYAVACVAEKEKLQIRVSQHLPCARKAGQPEWPILLPPMKEAPVVPDTQNGNCYKLTGKVKVSRPVRGKLFAYVEVKNGTGAQPAECRNAKPDGCGGFGSCVFCDLCNSFQKVNNTDVKVELKKGGEFDCAKGFEPGVYDDTSLKFCMPSLDEFLKLMNIDRTTWDQFASDGRSAQTAFMVYYLFENDQINKLPKDKLRKKIKDMDGVIGCHKLVMDVYSVKSKRK
;
A
#
# COMPACT_ATOMS: atom_id res chain seq x y z
N MET A 1 42.74 47.33 8.22
CA MET A 1 41.29 47.08 8.43
C MET A 1 40.77 46.17 7.30
N LEU A 2 41.34 44.96 7.18
CA LEU A 2 41.17 44.09 5.98
C LEU A 2 41.08 42.60 6.34
N ILE A 3 40.64 42.28 7.57
CA ILE A 3 40.54 40.90 8.08
C ILE A 3 39.08 40.45 8.24
N ASN A 4 38.09 41.35 8.09
CA ASN A 4 36.68 41.04 8.36
C ASN A 4 35.81 40.74 7.14
N LEU A 5 36.37 40.68 5.92
CA LEU A 5 35.58 40.40 4.71
C LEU A 5 35.67 38.94 4.22
N LEU A 6 36.74 38.22 4.59
CA LEU A 6 36.95 36.82 4.17
C LEU A 6 36.20 35.80 5.03
N SER A 7 35.88 36.14 6.28
CA SER A 7 35.11 35.30 7.20
C SER A 7 33.60 35.30 6.92
N LEU A 8 33.07 36.31 6.19
CA LEU A 8 31.66 36.33 5.78
C LEU A 8 31.38 35.49 4.52
N ILE A 9 32.39 35.21 3.69
CA ILE A 9 32.20 34.48 2.43
C ILE A 9 32.03 32.97 2.66
N CYS A 10 32.58 32.42 3.75
CA CYS A 10 32.38 31.01 4.11
C CYS A 10 30.96 30.69 4.65
N ILE A 11 30.21 31.70 5.10
CA ILE A 11 28.85 31.49 5.63
C ILE A 11 27.79 31.46 4.51
N LEU A 12 28.09 32.08 3.35
CA LEU A 12 27.21 32.05 2.17
C LEU A 12 27.36 30.80 1.30
N TYR A 13 28.45 30.04 1.48
CA TYR A 13 28.66 28.71 0.87
C TYR A 13 28.41 27.57 1.88
N ALA A 14 27.47 27.77 2.81
CA ALA A 14 26.67 26.65 3.29
C ALA A 14 25.86 26.15 2.10
N VAL A 15 26.54 25.40 1.22
CA VAL A 15 25.96 24.54 0.20
C VAL A 15 24.80 23.89 0.90
N ALA A 16 23.60 24.26 0.49
CA ALA A 16 22.42 23.48 0.78
C ALA A 16 22.73 22.10 0.20
N CYS A 17 23.30 21.22 1.03
CA CYS A 17 23.16 19.78 0.91
C CYS A 17 21.67 19.51 1.08
N VAL A 18 20.91 19.88 0.05
CA VAL A 18 19.58 19.36 -0.14
C VAL A 18 19.84 17.90 -0.43
N ALA A 19 19.75 17.08 0.60
CA ALA A 19 19.83 15.64 0.48
C ALA A 19 18.95 15.23 -0.70
N GLU A 20 19.54 14.54 -1.68
CA GLU A 20 18.77 13.98 -2.77
C GLU A 20 17.65 13.14 -2.14
N LYS A 21 16.39 13.54 -2.37
CA LYS A 21 15.26 12.77 -1.87
C LYS A 21 15.15 11.51 -2.69
N GLU A 22 15.77 10.46 -2.16
CA GLU A 22 15.62 9.11 -2.63
C GLU A 22 14.17 8.65 -2.48
N LYS A 23 13.64 8.04 -3.53
CA LYS A 23 12.25 7.56 -3.56
C LYS A 23 12.23 6.05 -3.64
N LEU A 24 11.38 5.44 -2.82
CA LEU A 24 11.07 4.03 -2.96
C LEU A 24 10.29 3.79 -4.25
N GLN A 25 10.66 2.72 -4.93
CA GLN A 25 9.92 2.17 -6.05
C GLN A 25 9.72 0.68 -5.83
N ILE A 26 8.71 0.14 -6.50
CA ILE A 26 8.45 -1.29 -6.51
C ILE A 26 8.49 -1.84 -7.93
N ARG A 27 8.89 -3.10 -8.02
CA ARG A 27 8.67 -3.94 -9.19
C ARG A 27 7.77 -5.09 -8.77
N VAL A 28 6.54 -5.11 -9.27
CA VAL A 28 5.61 -6.21 -8.98
C VAL A 28 5.97 -7.39 -9.88
N SER A 29 6.33 -8.51 -9.27
CA SER A 29 6.65 -9.76 -9.98
C SER A 29 5.43 -10.66 -10.14
N GLN A 30 4.45 -10.55 -9.23
CA GLN A 30 3.24 -11.34 -9.27
C GLN A 30 2.09 -10.62 -8.56
N HIS A 31 0.88 -10.75 -9.08
CA HIS A 31 -0.32 -10.63 -8.27
C HIS A 31 -1.48 -11.49 -8.77
N LEU A 32 -2.27 -11.99 -7.83
CA LEU A 32 -3.38 -12.91 -8.09
C LEU A 32 -4.41 -12.88 -6.96
N PRO A 33 -5.67 -13.23 -7.25
CA PRO A 33 -6.63 -13.53 -6.20
C PRO A 33 -6.11 -14.63 -5.27
N CYS A 34 -6.45 -14.55 -3.99
CA CYS A 34 -6.09 -15.59 -3.04
C CYS A 34 -6.76 -16.92 -3.39
N ALA A 35 -6.01 -18.00 -3.26
CA ALA A 35 -6.55 -19.35 -3.35
C ALA A 35 -7.65 -19.56 -2.31
N ARG A 36 -8.75 -20.15 -2.75
CA ARG A 36 -9.86 -20.57 -1.89
C ARG A 36 -9.60 -21.97 -1.37
N LYS A 37 -10.05 -22.27 -0.15
CA LYS A 37 -10.09 -23.66 0.33
C LYS A 37 -11.20 -24.42 -0.42
N ALA A 38 -11.03 -25.72 -0.60
CA ALA A 38 -12.05 -26.57 -1.20
C ALA A 38 -13.38 -26.42 -0.43
N GLY A 39 -14.49 -26.28 -1.15
CA GLY A 39 -15.82 -26.09 -0.57
C GLY A 39 -16.17 -24.65 -0.15
N GLN A 40 -15.25 -23.69 -0.24
CA GLN A 40 -15.59 -22.27 -0.01
C GLN A 40 -16.31 -21.67 -1.22
N PRO A 41 -17.28 -20.75 -1.01
CA PRO A 41 -17.95 -20.02 -2.10
C PRO A 41 -16.95 -19.16 -2.89
N GLU A 42 -17.34 -18.71 -4.09
CA GLU A 42 -16.54 -17.72 -4.81
C GLU A 42 -16.46 -16.40 -4.01
N TRP A 43 -15.36 -15.66 -4.18
CA TRP A 43 -15.24 -14.34 -3.59
C TRP A 43 -16.32 -13.41 -4.18
N PRO A 44 -17.14 -12.74 -3.34
CA PRO A 44 -18.07 -11.72 -3.80
C PRO A 44 -17.45 -10.65 -4.70
N ILE A 45 -16.24 -10.20 -4.37
CA ILE A 45 -15.42 -9.29 -5.18
C ILE A 45 -14.17 -10.03 -5.64
N LEU A 46 -14.02 -10.19 -6.95
CA LEU A 46 -12.87 -10.82 -7.57
C LEU A 46 -12.05 -9.80 -8.34
N LEU A 47 -10.85 -9.53 -7.82
CA LEU A 47 -9.83 -8.74 -8.50
C LEU A 47 -9.07 -9.63 -9.52
N PRO A 48 -8.80 -9.15 -10.73
CA PRO A 48 -8.13 -9.91 -11.77
C PRO A 48 -6.62 -10.12 -11.49
N PRO A 49 -6.01 -11.17 -12.08
CA PRO A 49 -4.57 -11.43 -11.97
C PRO A 49 -3.73 -10.49 -12.84
N MET A 50 -2.40 -10.53 -12.67
CA MET A 50 -1.44 -9.62 -13.31
C MET A 50 -1.53 -9.45 -14.82
N LYS A 51 -1.82 -10.54 -15.55
CA LYS A 51 -1.95 -10.49 -16.99
C LYS A 51 -3.08 -9.55 -17.47
N GLU A 52 -4.12 -9.41 -16.66
CA GLU A 52 -5.33 -8.65 -16.98
C GLU A 52 -5.36 -7.28 -16.29
N ALA A 53 -4.52 -7.06 -15.28
CA ALA A 53 -4.54 -5.85 -14.48
C ALA A 53 -3.17 -5.42 -13.96
N PRO A 54 -2.24 -4.99 -14.82
CA PRO A 54 -0.90 -4.63 -14.40
C PRO A 54 -0.90 -3.52 -13.34
N VAL A 55 0.04 -3.62 -12.39
CA VAL A 55 0.33 -2.55 -11.45
C VAL A 55 1.19 -1.50 -12.14
N VAL A 56 0.71 -0.26 -12.18
CA VAL A 56 1.40 0.86 -12.81
C VAL A 56 1.54 2.04 -11.84
N PRO A 57 2.56 2.90 -12.00
CA PRO A 57 2.69 4.13 -11.21
C PRO A 57 1.46 5.05 -11.37
N ASP A 58 1.04 5.68 -10.27
CA ASP A 58 0.07 6.77 -10.29
C ASP A 58 0.80 8.10 -10.51
N THR A 59 0.73 8.62 -11.73
CA THR A 59 1.47 9.81 -12.16
C THR A 59 1.05 11.09 -11.43
N GLN A 60 -0.08 11.09 -10.73
CA GLN A 60 -0.56 12.23 -9.94
C GLN A 60 0.09 12.30 -8.55
N ASN A 61 0.56 11.16 -8.01
CA ASN A 61 1.10 11.05 -6.66
C ASN A 61 2.41 10.26 -6.69
N GLY A 62 3.54 10.96 -6.57
CA GLY A 62 4.86 10.47 -6.98
C GLY A 62 5.41 9.18 -6.35
N ASN A 63 4.74 8.58 -5.36
CA ASN A 63 5.11 7.30 -4.72
C ASN A 63 3.93 6.30 -4.65
N CYS A 64 2.88 6.49 -5.46
CA CYS A 64 1.69 5.66 -5.47
C CYS A 64 1.59 4.80 -6.72
N TYR A 65 0.83 3.71 -6.61
CA TYR A 65 0.62 2.71 -7.63
C TYR A 65 -0.86 2.40 -7.75
N LYS A 66 -1.27 1.95 -8.93
CA LYS A 66 -2.63 1.49 -9.21
C LYS A 66 -2.61 0.16 -9.93
N LEU A 67 -3.45 -0.76 -9.48
CA LEU A 67 -3.86 -1.97 -10.19
C LEU A 67 -5.18 -1.64 -10.87
N THR A 68 -5.20 -1.68 -12.20
CA THR A 68 -6.42 -1.37 -13.00
C THR A 68 -6.80 -2.60 -13.80
N GLY A 69 -8.06 -3.05 -13.70
CA GLY A 69 -8.57 -4.12 -14.55
C GLY A 69 -10.00 -4.51 -14.20
N LYS A 70 -10.52 -5.53 -14.88
CA LYS A 70 -11.92 -5.94 -14.76
C LYS A 70 -12.21 -6.63 -13.44
N VAL A 71 -12.96 -5.96 -12.57
CA VAL A 71 -13.41 -6.49 -11.28
C VAL A 71 -14.77 -7.16 -11.44
N LYS A 72 -14.88 -8.43 -11.05
CA LYS A 72 -16.15 -9.16 -11.07
C LYS A 72 -16.79 -9.11 -9.69
N VAL A 73 -18.06 -8.75 -9.64
CA VAL A 73 -18.88 -8.75 -8.43
C VAL A 73 -20.03 -9.74 -8.61
N SER A 74 -20.14 -10.73 -7.71
CA SER A 74 -21.13 -11.82 -7.86
C SER A 74 -22.43 -11.61 -7.09
N ARG A 75 -22.43 -10.75 -6.07
CA ARG A 75 -23.61 -10.37 -5.28
C ARG A 75 -23.57 -8.88 -4.94
N PRO A 76 -24.69 -8.26 -4.56
CA PRO A 76 -24.65 -6.89 -4.05
C PRO A 76 -23.68 -6.77 -2.88
N VAL A 77 -22.85 -5.73 -2.89
CA VAL A 77 -21.97 -5.33 -1.79
C VAL A 77 -22.28 -3.89 -1.43
N ARG A 78 -22.76 -3.62 -0.23
CA ARG A 78 -23.27 -2.30 0.20
C ARG A 78 -22.69 -1.87 1.54
N GLY A 79 -22.66 -0.57 1.77
CA GLY A 79 -22.17 -0.01 3.02
C GLY A 79 -20.64 0.04 3.08
N LYS A 80 -20.10 0.13 4.29
CA LYS A 80 -18.68 0.43 4.52
C LYS A 80 -17.80 -0.76 4.18
N LEU A 81 -16.78 -0.51 3.37
CA LEU A 81 -15.74 -1.47 3.08
C LEU A 81 -14.56 -1.28 4.02
N PHE A 82 -14.01 -2.39 4.49
CA PHE A 82 -12.79 -2.44 5.28
C PHE A 82 -11.78 -3.35 4.59
N ALA A 83 -10.49 -3.02 4.70
CA ALA A 83 -9.41 -3.89 4.27
C ALA A 83 -8.47 -4.17 5.44
N TYR A 84 -8.04 -5.41 5.61
CA TYR A 84 -6.79 -5.70 6.31
C TYR A 84 -5.72 -5.96 5.26
N VAL A 85 -4.63 -5.20 5.33
CA VAL A 85 -3.45 -5.42 4.49
C VAL A 85 -2.41 -6.11 5.35
N GLU A 86 -2.02 -7.32 4.99
CA GLU A 86 -0.91 -8.04 5.61
C GLU A 86 0.35 -7.76 4.79
N VAL A 87 1.43 -7.32 5.44
CA VAL A 87 2.74 -7.09 4.80
C VAL A 87 3.78 -8.00 5.45
N LYS A 88 4.52 -8.75 4.63
CA LYS A 88 5.57 -9.66 5.07
C LYS A 88 6.84 -9.44 4.26
N ASN A 89 7.97 -9.62 4.92
CA ASN A 89 9.30 -9.31 4.38
C ASN A 89 10.05 -10.61 4.13
N GLY A 90 9.81 -11.23 2.98
CA GLY A 90 10.32 -12.55 2.66
C GLY A 90 9.36 -13.70 2.99
N THR A 91 9.63 -14.85 2.39
CA THR A 91 8.83 -16.07 2.55
C THR A 91 8.91 -16.57 3.99
N GLY A 92 7.76 -16.73 4.65
CA GLY A 92 7.68 -17.25 6.01
C GLY A 92 7.93 -16.22 7.13
N ALA A 93 8.20 -14.96 6.78
CA ALA A 93 8.31 -13.88 7.75
C ALA A 93 6.98 -13.64 8.48
N GLN A 94 7.09 -13.19 9.74
CA GLN A 94 5.92 -12.70 10.47
C GLN A 94 5.37 -11.43 9.81
N PRO A 95 4.03 -11.21 9.88
CA PRO A 95 3.45 -9.93 9.46
C PRO A 95 4.14 -8.76 10.14
N ALA A 96 4.54 -7.75 9.37
CA ALA A 96 5.10 -6.52 9.87
C ALA A 96 4.09 -5.82 10.78
N GLU A 97 4.54 -5.29 11.92
CA GLU A 97 3.65 -4.61 12.85
C GLU A 97 3.00 -3.38 12.22
N CYS A 98 1.72 -3.15 12.52
CA CYS A 98 1.07 -1.89 12.15
C CYS A 98 1.63 -0.74 12.98
N ARG A 99 2.04 0.34 12.31
CA ARG A 99 2.56 1.56 12.93
C ARG A 99 1.82 2.78 12.39
N ASN A 100 1.72 3.81 13.23
CA ASN A 100 1.06 5.08 12.93
C ASN A 100 -0.41 4.93 12.49
N ALA A 101 -1.11 3.92 13.01
CA ALA A 101 -2.57 3.86 12.88
C ALA A 101 -3.21 5.06 13.61
N LYS A 102 -4.32 5.55 13.06
CA LYS A 102 -5.12 6.60 13.70
C LYS A 102 -5.74 6.07 15.00
N PRO A 103 -6.21 6.95 15.91
CA PRO A 103 -6.82 6.54 17.17
C PRO A 103 -8.05 5.62 17.03
N ASP A 104 -8.70 5.64 15.87
CA ASP A 104 -9.81 4.76 15.51
C ASP A 104 -9.37 3.35 15.04
N GLY A 105 -8.06 3.08 15.00
CA GLY A 105 -7.47 1.81 14.57
C GLY A 105 -7.32 1.67 13.05
N CYS A 106 -7.51 2.76 12.30
CA CYS A 106 -7.49 2.76 10.83
C CYS A 106 -6.21 3.40 10.27
N GLY A 107 -5.75 2.92 9.13
CA GLY A 107 -4.57 3.44 8.41
C GLY A 107 -3.25 3.04 9.04
N GLY A 108 -2.18 3.72 8.61
CA GLY A 108 -0.80 3.42 9.00
C GLY A 108 -0.04 2.59 7.97
N PHE A 109 1.15 2.13 8.35
CA PHE A 109 2.05 1.34 7.52
C PHE A 109 2.44 0.01 8.21
N GLY A 110 2.72 -1.01 7.41
CA GLY A 110 2.87 -2.39 7.88
C GLY A 110 1.57 -3.17 7.72
N SER A 111 1.30 -4.12 8.63
CA SER A 111 0.07 -4.94 8.54
C SER A 111 -1.11 -4.29 9.26
N CYS A 112 -1.82 -3.38 8.57
CA CYS A 112 -2.82 -2.48 9.16
C CYS A 112 -4.24 -2.72 8.63
N VAL A 113 -5.23 -2.18 9.36
CA VAL A 113 -6.63 -2.09 8.91
C VAL A 113 -6.86 -0.74 8.24
N PHE A 114 -7.54 -0.74 7.10
CA PHE A 114 -7.97 0.45 6.37
C PHE A 114 -9.50 0.48 6.35
N CYS A 115 -10.05 1.58 6.83
CA CYS A 115 -11.48 1.74 7.04
C CYS A 115 -12.08 2.65 5.97
N ASP A 116 -13.32 2.36 5.61
CA ASP A 116 -14.14 3.17 4.71
C ASP A 116 -13.46 3.43 3.34
N LEU A 117 -13.21 2.34 2.61
CA LEU A 117 -12.54 2.38 1.29
C LEU A 117 -13.34 3.09 0.19
N CYS A 118 -14.52 3.64 0.52
CA CYS A 118 -15.40 4.29 -0.43
C CYS A 118 -15.27 5.81 -0.44
N ASN A 119 -15.04 6.42 0.71
CA ASN A 119 -14.95 7.87 0.78
C ASN A 119 -13.63 8.33 0.18
N SER A 120 -13.77 9.16 -0.84
CA SER A 120 -12.73 9.55 -1.79
C SER A 120 -11.53 10.21 -1.12
N PHE A 121 -10.44 10.18 -1.89
CA PHE A 121 -9.12 10.78 -1.74
C PHE A 121 -9.07 12.24 -1.22
N GLN A 122 -9.76 12.59 -0.12
CA GLN A 122 -9.52 13.87 0.55
C GLN A 122 -8.07 13.87 1.05
N LYS A 123 -7.41 15.02 0.88
CA LYS A 123 -5.98 15.24 1.15
C LYS A 123 -5.59 14.74 2.54
N VAL A 124 -5.08 13.51 2.62
CA VAL A 124 -4.39 13.01 3.81
C VAL A 124 -2.94 12.79 3.43
N ASN A 125 -2.06 13.48 4.15
CA ASN A 125 -0.63 13.52 3.95
C ASN A 125 -0.01 12.12 4.02
N ASN A 126 0.74 11.76 2.97
CA ASN A 126 1.90 10.83 2.87
C ASN A 126 1.97 9.48 3.63
N THR A 127 0.97 8.99 4.36
CA THR A 127 1.14 7.77 5.18
C THR A 127 0.10 6.67 4.98
N ASP A 128 -0.89 6.85 4.11
CA ASP A 128 -1.98 5.88 3.96
C ASP A 128 -1.83 5.05 2.66
N VAL A 129 -1.81 3.71 2.78
CA VAL A 129 -2.11 2.79 1.67
C VAL A 129 -3.59 2.96 1.32
N LYS A 130 -3.88 3.50 0.14
CA LYS A 130 -5.26 3.85 -0.28
C LYS A 130 -5.86 2.84 -1.21
N VAL A 131 -6.69 1.94 -0.71
CA VAL A 131 -7.47 1.04 -1.56
C VAL A 131 -8.71 1.75 -2.07
N GLU A 132 -8.84 1.88 -3.39
CA GLU A 132 -10.00 2.47 -4.05
C GLU A 132 -10.64 1.41 -4.96
N LEU A 133 -11.95 1.49 -5.20
CA LEU A 133 -12.61 0.76 -6.28
C LEU A 133 -13.50 1.75 -7.03
N LYS A 134 -13.01 2.33 -8.13
CA LYS A 134 -13.78 3.30 -8.91
C LYS A 134 -14.84 2.66 -9.82
N LYS A 135 -15.94 3.38 -10.03
CA LYS A 135 -16.85 3.20 -11.17
C LYS A 135 -17.01 4.57 -11.85
N GLY A 136 -16.17 4.89 -12.84
CA GLY A 136 -16.27 6.11 -13.63
C GLY A 136 -16.21 7.43 -12.85
N GLY A 137 -15.71 7.42 -11.60
CA GLY A 137 -15.85 8.54 -10.65
C GLY A 137 -15.52 8.15 -9.21
N GLU A 138 -16.03 8.91 -8.23
CA GLU A 138 -15.96 8.58 -6.80
C GLU A 138 -16.89 7.38 -6.49
N PHE A 139 -16.43 6.44 -5.65
CA PHE A 139 -17.22 5.28 -5.29
C PHE A 139 -18.24 5.63 -4.19
N ASP A 140 -19.52 5.52 -4.52
CA ASP A 140 -20.60 5.76 -3.56
C ASP A 140 -20.84 4.50 -2.71
N CYS A 141 -20.32 4.51 -1.48
CA CYS A 141 -20.48 3.45 -0.48
C CYS A 141 -21.95 3.12 -0.17
N ALA A 142 -22.85 4.11 -0.28
CA ALA A 142 -24.26 3.92 0.00
C ALA A 142 -24.94 3.11 -1.11
N LYS A 143 -24.50 3.29 -2.37
CA LYS A 143 -24.95 2.51 -3.52
C LYS A 143 -24.24 1.16 -3.62
N GLY A 144 -22.96 1.13 -3.31
CA GLY A 144 -22.15 -0.09 -3.33
C GLY A 144 -21.90 -0.64 -4.75
N PHE A 145 -21.61 -1.94 -4.82
CA PHE A 145 -21.52 -2.70 -6.08
C PHE A 145 -22.76 -3.57 -6.26
N GLU A 146 -23.38 -3.50 -7.42
CA GLU A 146 -24.33 -4.52 -7.88
C GLU A 146 -23.59 -5.66 -8.58
N PRO A 147 -24.21 -6.84 -8.76
CA PRO A 147 -23.60 -7.92 -9.53
C PRO A 147 -23.25 -7.48 -10.95
N GLY A 148 -22.04 -7.78 -11.40
CA GLY A 148 -21.57 -7.37 -12.72
C GLY A 148 -20.05 -7.42 -12.89
N VAL A 149 -19.58 -6.95 -14.04
CA VAL A 149 -18.16 -6.76 -14.34
C VAL A 149 -17.90 -5.28 -14.53
N TYR A 150 -16.92 -4.76 -13.81
CA TYR A 150 -16.54 -3.35 -13.77
C TYR A 150 -15.14 -3.18 -14.33
N ASP A 151 -14.97 -2.42 -15.41
CA ASP A 151 -13.69 -2.20 -16.10
C ASP A 151 -13.02 -0.87 -15.78
N ASP A 152 -13.72 -0.03 -15.01
CA ASP A 152 -13.33 1.30 -14.55
C ASP A 152 -12.85 1.30 -13.09
N THR A 153 -12.58 0.12 -12.54
CA THR A 153 -12.18 -0.09 -11.16
C THR A 153 -10.66 -0.20 -11.01
N SER A 154 -10.11 0.55 -10.06
CA SER A 154 -8.67 0.53 -9.77
C SER A 154 -8.37 0.48 -8.28
N LEU A 155 -7.63 -0.55 -7.85
CA LEU A 155 -7.03 -0.64 -6.51
C LEU A 155 -5.76 0.21 -6.47
N LYS A 156 -5.76 1.30 -5.72
CA LYS A 156 -4.57 2.12 -5.48
C LYS A 156 -3.83 1.69 -4.22
N PHE A 157 -2.59 2.14 -4.07
CA PHE A 157 -1.83 2.11 -2.82
C PHE A 157 -0.61 3.03 -2.94
N CYS A 158 -0.03 3.44 -1.81
CA CYS A 158 1.13 4.32 -1.78
C CYS A 158 2.24 3.70 -0.95
N MET A 159 3.49 3.91 -1.38
CA MET A 159 4.66 3.52 -0.61
C MET A 159 4.98 4.56 0.46
N PRO A 160 5.46 4.14 1.64
CA PRO A 160 5.96 5.07 2.65
C PRO A 160 7.22 5.79 2.16
N SER A 161 7.72 6.75 2.93
CA SER A 161 9.07 7.28 2.70
C SER A 161 10.15 6.20 2.93
N LEU A 162 11.36 6.42 2.40
CA LEU A 162 12.49 5.53 2.65
C LEU A 162 12.74 5.36 4.15
N ASP A 163 12.78 6.46 4.92
CA ASP A 163 13.05 6.39 6.36
C ASP A 163 11.99 5.60 7.13
N GLU A 164 10.72 5.73 6.76
CA GLU A 164 9.62 4.96 7.34
C GLU A 164 9.73 3.47 6.97
N PHE A 165 10.08 3.18 5.72
CA PHE A 165 10.32 1.81 5.27
C PHE A 165 11.49 1.18 6.03
N LEU A 166 12.63 1.85 6.12
CA LEU A 166 13.79 1.35 6.87
C LEU A 166 13.44 1.03 8.33
N LYS A 167 12.65 1.90 8.97
CA LYS A 167 12.11 1.66 10.32
C LYS A 167 11.15 0.46 10.38
N LEU A 168 10.27 0.31 9.38
CA LEU A 168 9.35 -0.83 9.30
C LEU A 168 10.12 -2.15 9.16
N MET A 169 11.12 -2.14 8.31
CA MET A 169 11.93 -3.29 7.95
C MET A 169 12.96 -3.64 9.02
N ASN A 170 13.23 -2.71 9.95
CA ASN A 170 14.35 -2.80 10.88
C ASN A 170 15.69 -2.98 10.14
N ILE A 171 15.88 -2.22 9.05
CA ILE A 171 17.09 -2.20 8.22
C ILE A 171 17.75 -0.83 8.39
N ASP A 172 19.04 -0.79 8.68
CA ASP A 172 19.79 0.47 8.75
C ASP A 172 20.12 1.01 7.35
N ARG A 173 20.44 2.31 7.28
CA ARG A 173 20.72 2.97 5.99
C ARG A 173 21.93 2.38 5.27
N THR A 174 22.96 1.96 5.99
CA THR A 174 24.17 1.41 5.40
C THR A 174 23.88 0.08 4.71
N THR A 175 23.12 -0.81 5.36
CA THR A 175 22.65 -2.06 4.76
C THR A 175 21.77 -1.79 3.53
N TRP A 176 20.85 -0.82 3.62
CA TRP A 176 20.02 -0.43 2.46
C TRP A 176 20.86 0.02 1.26
N ASP A 177 21.81 0.93 1.47
CA ASP A 177 22.61 1.49 0.38
C ASP A 177 23.48 0.42 -0.30
N GLN A 178 23.87 -0.64 0.39
CA GLN A 178 24.64 -1.75 -0.18
C GLN A 178 23.81 -2.61 -1.17
N PHE A 179 22.54 -2.85 -0.85
CA PHE A 179 21.72 -3.85 -1.55
C PHE A 179 20.57 -3.28 -2.38
N ALA A 180 20.09 -2.06 -2.07
CA ALA A 180 18.84 -1.52 -2.59
C ALA A 180 19.01 -0.34 -3.57
N SER A 181 20.24 0.15 -3.74
CA SER A 181 20.51 1.34 -4.55
C SER A 181 20.54 1.02 -6.05
N ASP A 182 20.18 2.03 -6.84
CA ASP A 182 20.37 2.05 -8.30
C ASP A 182 19.63 0.92 -9.05
N GLY A 183 18.39 0.62 -8.62
CA GLY A 183 17.51 -0.33 -9.30
C GLY A 183 17.75 -1.81 -8.94
N ARG A 184 18.68 -2.08 -8.02
CA ARG A 184 18.82 -3.39 -7.36
C ARG A 184 17.83 -3.45 -6.20
N SER A 185 17.11 -4.56 -6.06
CA SER A 185 16.23 -4.74 -4.92
C SER A 185 16.99 -5.27 -3.72
N ALA A 186 16.78 -4.67 -2.55
CA ALA A 186 17.22 -5.23 -1.29
C ALA A 186 16.19 -6.14 -0.62
N GLN A 187 14.93 -6.10 -1.07
CA GLN A 187 13.85 -6.70 -0.33
C GLN A 187 12.67 -7.08 -1.21
N THR A 188 12.32 -8.36 -1.21
CA THR A 188 11.01 -8.84 -1.67
C THR A 188 9.98 -8.71 -0.54
N ALA A 189 8.89 -8.00 -0.81
CA ALA A 189 7.74 -7.85 0.06
C ALA A 189 6.55 -8.64 -0.48
N PHE A 190 5.83 -9.28 0.42
CA PHE A 190 4.59 -9.98 0.18
C PHE A 190 3.46 -9.19 0.82
N MET A 191 2.45 -8.84 0.03
CA MET A 191 1.31 -8.08 0.49
C MET A 191 0.02 -8.83 0.19
N VAL A 192 -0.85 -8.97 1.18
CA VAL A 192 -2.15 -9.62 1.01
C VAL A 192 -3.25 -8.68 1.48
N TYR A 193 -4.19 -8.40 0.59
CA TYR A 193 -5.37 -7.61 0.86
C TYR A 193 -6.53 -8.54 1.18
N TYR A 194 -7.20 -8.31 2.29
CA TYR A 194 -8.43 -8.99 2.69
C TYR A 194 -9.54 -7.96 2.82
N LEU A 195 -10.59 -8.07 2.02
CA LEU A 195 -11.72 -7.16 1.98
C LEU A 195 -12.88 -7.67 2.83
N PHE A 196 -13.58 -6.75 3.49
CA PHE A 196 -14.73 -7.02 4.34
C PHE A 196 -15.85 -6.01 4.09
N GLU A 197 -17.08 -6.46 4.25
CA GLU A 197 -18.30 -5.65 4.11
C GLU A 197 -18.93 -5.43 5.49
N ASN A 198 -19.09 -4.17 5.89
CA ASN A 198 -19.70 -3.74 7.16
C ASN A 198 -19.12 -4.39 8.43
N ASP A 199 -17.91 -4.96 8.34
CA ASP A 199 -17.23 -5.60 9.47
C ASP A 199 -16.17 -4.65 10.04
N GLN A 200 -16.40 -4.16 11.26
CA GLN A 200 -15.50 -3.22 11.94
C GLN A 200 -14.25 -3.92 12.50
N ILE A 201 -13.48 -4.52 11.60
CA ILE A 201 -12.28 -5.30 11.93
C ILE A 201 -11.20 -4.46 12.65
N ASN A 202 -11.25 -3.12 12.53
CA ASN A 202 -10.38 -2.19 13.24
C ASN A 202 -10.58 -2.20 14.76
N LYS A 203 -11.76 -2.66 15.23
CA LYS A 203 -12.07 -2.76 16.67
C LYS A 203 -11.76 -4.13 17.26
N LEU A 204 -11.31 -5.08 16.44
CA LEU A 204 -10.99 -6.41 16.91
C LEU A 204 -9.62 -6.43 17.61
N PRO A 205 -9.49 -7.14 18.74
CA PRO A 205 -8.19 -7.56 19.26
C PRO A 205 -7.35 -8.29 18.19
N LYS A 206 -6.02 -8.12 18.25
CA LYS A 206 -5.09 -8.65 17.22
C LYS A 206 -5.22 -10.15 16.99
N ASP A 207 -5.41 -10.93 18.05
CA ASP A 207 -5.60 -12.37 18.02
C ASP A 207 -6.92 -12.76 17.32
N LYS A 208 -8.01 -12.04 17.59
CA LYS A 208 -9.30 -12.23 16.92
C LYS A 208 -9.22 -11.89 15.44
N LEU A 209 -8.57 -10.77 15.09
CA LEU A 209 -8.34 -10.40 13.70
C LEU A 209 -7.53 -11.48 12.96
N ARG A 210 -6.41 -11.93 13.55
CA ARG A 210 -5.58 -13.01 12.98
C ARG A 210 -6.36 -14.31 12.78
N LYS A 211 -7.19 -14.70 13.75
CA LYS A 211 -8.06 -15.88 13.63
C LYS A 211 -9.05 -15.72 12.48
N LYS A 212 -9.73 -14.57 12.39
CA LYS A 212 -10.67 -14.26 11.31
C LYS A 212 -10.03 -14.35 9.93
N ILE A 213 -8.81 -13.79 9.78
CA ILE A 213 -8.01 -13.88 8.55
C ILE A 213 -7.61 -15.31 8.21
N LYS A 214 -7.14 -16.08 9.20
CA LYS A 214 -6.78 -17.51 9.01
C LYS A 214 -7.97 -18.36 8.58
N ASP A 215 -9.14 -18.06 9.13
CA ASP A 215 -10.38 -18.78 8.89
C ASP A 215 -11.08 -18.27 7.60
N MET A 216 -10.65 -17.13 7.04
CA MET A 216 -11.30 -16.42 5.93
C MET A 216 -12.75 -16.03 6.25
N ASP A 217 -13.06 -15.82 7.53
CA ASP A 217 -14.39 -15.51 8.01
C ASP A 217 -14.79 -14.08 7.64
N GLY A 218 -15.91 -13.91 6.94
CA GLY A 218 -16.43 -12.61 6.48
C GLY A 218 -15.61 -11.95 5.35
N VAL A 219 -14.58 -12.61 4.83
CA VAL A 219 -13.77 -12.08 3.72
C VAL A 219 -14.57 -12.13 2.43
N ILE A 220 -14.81 -10.96 1.83
CA ILE A 220 -15.57 -10.82 0.58
C ILE A 220 -14.68 -10.76 -0.66
N GLY A 221 -13.37 -10.63 -0.48
CA GLY A 221 -12.39 -10.57 -1.55
C GLY A 221 -10.99 -10.66 -0.98
N CYS A 222 -10.07 -11.31 -1.68
CA CYS A 222 -8.69 -11.45 -1.23
C CYS A 222 -7.73 -11.44 -2.42
N HIS A 223 -6.63 -10.68 -2.29
CA HIS A 223 -5.66 -10.50 -3.37
C HIS A 223 -4.23 -10.44 -2.85
N LYS A 224 -3.29 -11.07 -3.55
CA LYS A 224 -1.88 -11.15 -3.16
C LYS A 224 -1.01 -10.42 -4.17
N LEU A 225 0.00 -9.71 -3.68
CA LEU A 225 1.05 -9.07 -4.46
C LEU A 225 2.41 -9.56 -3.94
N VAL A 226 3.31 -9.85 -4.86
CA VAL A 226 4.74 -10.06 -4.61
C VAL A 226 5.48 -8.96 -5.34
N MET A 227 6.29 -8.22 -4.60
CA MET A 227 6.96 -7.04 -5.12
C MET A 227 8.36 -6.92 -4.58
N ASP A 228 9.27 -6.50 -5.44
CA ASP A 228 10.64 -6.15 -5.08
C ASP A 228 10.70 -4.65 -4.82
N VAL A 229 11.17 -4.26 -3.65
CA VAL A 229 11.32 -2.86 -3.24
C VAL A 229 12.77 -2.43 -3.48
N TYR A 230 12.94 -1.27 -4.08
CA TYR A 230 14.24 -0.65 -4.34
C TYR A 230 14.10 0.86 -4.23
N SER A 231 15.21 1.57 -4.32
CA SER A 231 15.18 3.03 -4.38
C SER A 231 15.90 3.59 -5.60
N VAL A 232 15.47 4.78 -5.98
CA VAL A 232 16.10 5.58 -7.02
C VAL A 232 16.38 6.98 -6.50
N LYS A 233 17.60 7.44 -6.75
CA LYS A 233 17.99 8.83 -6.51
C LYS A 233 17.26 9.73 -7.50
N SER A 234 16.51 10.70 -6.98
CA SER A 234 15.82 11.68 -7.81
C SER A 234 16.85 12.62 -8.44
N LYS A 235 17.22 12.39 -9.71
CA LYS A 235 18.02 13.35 -10.48
C LYS A 235 17.24 14.67 -10.53
N ARG A 236 17.83 15.78 -10.05
CA ARG A 236 17.28 17.12 -10.28
C ARG A 236 17.17 17.35 -11.79
N LYS A 237 16.01 17.81 -12.25
CA LYS A 237 15.93 18.62 -13.46
C LYS A 237 16.25 20.05 -13.09
#